data_AF-A0A506XYF6-F1
#
_entry.id   AF-A0A506XYF6-F1
#
_cell.length_a   1.000
_cell.length_b   1.000
_cell.length_c   1.000
_cell.angle_alpha   90.00
_cell.angle_beta   90.00
_cell.angle_gamma   90.00
#
_symmetry.space_group_name_H-M   'P 1'
#
loop_
_entity.id
_entity.type
_entity.pdbx_description
1 polymer ?
#
loop_
_entity_poly.entity_id
_entity_poly.type
_entity_poly.pdbx_seq_one_letter_code
_entity_poly.pdbx_strand_id
1 'polypeptide(L)'
;MGSWAFVGGFVAFMLVWALTNLTGIRWDPYPFILLNLFLSMLAGLQGAILLIAARRQDGVAAALAQHDYETNAAAKIEIETLMAINREQLKMLAEIRTSAVLTAATGEVDAHGDPR
;
A
#
# COMPACT_ATOMS: atom_id res chain seq x y z
N MET A 1 -22.84 -3.22 2.69
CA MET A 1 -24.21 -2.77 2.39
C MET A 1 -24.76 -1.93 3.54
N GLY A 2 -24.30 -0.69 3.74
CA GLY A 2 -24.61 0.05 5.00
C GLY A 2 -24.75 1.57 4.90
N SER A 3 -24.22 2.24 3.87
CA SER A 3 -24.32 3.71 3.77
C SER A 3 -25.57 4.19 3.02
N TRP A 4 -25.89 3.54 1.88
CA TRP A 4 -26.94 4.01 0.97
C TRP A 4 -28.37 3.94 1.54
N ALA A 5 -28.70 2.91 2.32
CA ALA A 5 -30.01 2.79 2.96
C ALA A 5 -30.22 3.84 4.06
N PHE A 6 -29.16 4.18 4.81
CA PHE A 6 -29.20 5.23 5.83
C PHE A 6 -29.36 6.63 5.20
N VAL A 7 -28.59 6.92 4.14
CA VAL A 7 -28.71 8.17 3.39
C VAL A 7 -30.11 8.31 2.78
N GLY A 8 -30.64 7.24 2.17
CA GLY A 8 -31.99 7.24 1.61
C GLY A 8 -33.08 7.48 2.66
N GLY A 9 -33.00 6.83 3.82
CA GLY A 9 -33.93 7.02 4.93
C GLY A 9 -33.87 8.44 5.52
N PHE A 10 -32.67 9.01 5.65
CA PHE A 10 -32.48 10.38 6.13
C PHE A 10 -33.07 11.43 5.18
N VAL A 11 -32.84 11.27 3.86
CA VAL A 11 -33.42 12.15 2.84
C VAL A 11 -34.95 12.02 2.81
N ALA A 12 -35.49 10.81 2.92
CA ALA A 12 -36.93 10.60 2.98
C ALA A 12 -37.55 11.24 4.24
N PHE A 13 -36.92 11.10 5.41
CA PHE A 13 -37.36 11.74 6.65
C PHE A 13 -37.34 13.28 6.54
N MET A 14 -36.28 13.85 5.97
CA MET A 14 -36.19 15.30 5.73
C MET A 14 -37.30 15.81 4.80
N LEU A 15 -37.59 15.07 3.72
CA LEU A 15 -38.66 15.42 2.79
C LEU A 15 -40.04 15.37 3.49
N VAL A 16 -40.31 14.31 4.25
CA VAL A 16 -41.57 14.16 5.01
C VAL A 16 -41.73 15.27 6.06
N TRP A 17 -40.66 15.65 6.76
CA TRP A 17 -40.66 16.74 7.73
C TRP A 17 -40.91 18.10 7.07
N ALA A 18 -40.27 18.38 5.94
CA ALA A 18 -40.47 19.60 5.15
C ALA A 18 -41.91 19.69 4.60
N LEU A 19 -42.46 18.59 4.11
CA LEU A 19 -43.86 18.49 3.65
C LEU A 19 -44.86 18.73 4.78
N THR A 20 -44.59 18.18 5.97
CA THR A 20 -45.46 18.35 7.14
C THR A 20 -45.46 19.80 7.62
N ASN A 21 -44.31 20.47 7.64
CA ASN A 21 -44.19 21.90 7.99
C ASN A 21 -44.91 22.82 6.99
N LEU A 22 -45.10 22.38 5.73
CA LEU A 22 -45.82 23.12 4.69
C LEU A 22 -47.35 23.07 4.86
N THR A 23 -47.89 22.06 5.56
CA THR A 23 -49.35 21.84 5.72
C THR A 23 -50.02 22.68 6.82
N GLY A 24 -49.32 23.64 7.43
CA GLY A 24 -49.94 24.72 8.22
C GLY A 24 -49.77 24.64 9.75
N ILE A 25 -49.15 23.58 10.28
CA ILE A 25 -48.68 23.55 11.68
C ILE A 25 -47.32 24.26 11.72
N ARG A 26 -47.33 25.59 11.86
CA ARG A 26 -46.13 26.46 11.84
C ARG A 26 -45.23 26.26 13.07
N TRP A 27 -44.62 25.10 13.21
CA TRP A 27 -43.68 24.83 14.30
C TRP A 27 -42.29 25.43 14.05
N ASP A 28 -41.89 25.62 12.78
CA ASP A 28 -40.64 26.29 12.38
C ASP A 28 -40.88 27.21 11.15
N PRO A 29 -41.15 28.52 11.34
CA PRO A 29 -41.32 29.48 10.24
C PRO A 29 -40.02 29.79 9.48
N TYR A 30 -40.16 30.40 8.30
CA TYR A 30 -39.17 30.52 7.23
C TYR A 30 -37.69 30.80 7.61
N PRO A 31 -36.69 30.13 6.98
CA PRO A 31 -36.83 29.03 6.03
C PRO A 31 -36.99 27.70 6.79
N PHE A 32 -35.99 27.28 7.58
CA PHE A 32 -36.06 26.19 8.56
C PHE A 32 -34.85 26.34 9.52
N ILE A 33 -34.99 27.09 10.61
CA ILE A 33 -33.83 27.50 11.42
C ILE A 33 -33.28 26.34 12.25
N LEU A 34 -34.17 25.51 12.81
CA LEU A 34 -33.77 24.38 13.65
C LEU A 34 -33.17 23.25 12.81
N LEU A 35 -33.73 23.02 11.64
CA LEU A 35 -33.25 22.00 10.70
C LEU A 35 -31.87 22.36 10.13
N ASN A 36 -31.66 23.61 9.71
CA ASN A 36 -30.32 24.06 9.28
C ASN A 36 -29.29 24.02 10.42
N LEU A 37 -29.69 24.37 11.65
CA LEU A 37 -28.81 24.29 12.81
C LEU A 37 -28.41 22.83 13.09
N PHE A 38 -29.38 21.91 13.09
CA PHE A 38 -29.12 20.49 13.31
C PHE A 38 -28.23 19.90 12.23
N LEU A 39 -28.49 20.21 10.95
CA LEU A 39 -27.64 19.80 9.83
C LEU A 39 -26.22 20.36 9.93
N SER A 40 -26.07 21.62 10.34
CA SER A 40 -24.75 22.25 10.51
C SER A 40 -23.96 21.60 11.65
N MET A 41 -24.61 21.27 12.76
CA MET A 41 -24.01 20.49 13.84
C MET A 41 -23.64 19.08 13.37
N LEU A 42 -24.51 18.43 12.59
CA LEU A 42 -24.23 17.11 12.02
C LEU A 42 -23.00 17.15 11.10
N ALA A 43 -22.90 18.16 10.24
CA ALA A 43 -21.76 18.37 9.34
C ALA A 43 -20.46 18.65 10.12
N GLY A 44 -20.52 19.46 11.18
CA GLY A 44 -19.38 19.70 12.08
C GLY A 44 -18.92 18.41 12.77
N LEU A 45 -19.86 17.61 13.28
CA LEU A 45 -19.57 16.31 13.88
C LEU A 45 -18.96 15.33 12.86
N GLN A 46 -19.48 15.30 11.62
CA GLN A 46 -18.90 14.50 10.54
C GLN A 46 -17.45 14.90 10.25
N GLY A 47 -17.17 16.21 10.18
CA GLY A 47 -15.79 16.71 10.01
C GLY A 47 -14.86 16.31 11.15
N ALA A 48 -15.34 16.35 12.40
CA ALA A 48 -14.58 15.92 13.57
C ALA A 48 -14.30 14.41 13.56
N ILE A 49 -15.31 13.59 13.24
CA ILE A 49 -15.16 12.13 13.12
C ILE A 49 -14.16 11.80 12.00
N LEU A 50 -14.25 12.48 10.86
CA LEU A 50 -13.31 12.32 9.76
C LEU A 50 -11.88 12.64 10.20
N LEU A 51 -11.69 13.73 10.94
CA LEU A 51 -10.37 14.14 11.44
C LEU A 51 -9.80 13.12 12.43
N ILE A 52 -10.63 12.61 13.36
CA ILE A 52 -10.20 11.57 14.31
C ILE A 52 -9.85 10.27 13.58
N ALA A 53 -10.67 9.89 12.59
CA ALA A 53 -10.42 8.72 11.76
C ALA A 53 -9.11 8.86 10.96
N ALA A 54 -8.86 10.04 10.38
CA ALA A 54 -7.63 10.36 9.68
C ALA A 54 -6.41 10.29 10.62
N ARG A 55 -6.47 10.91 11.80
CA ARG A 55 -5.39 10.84 12.80
C ARG A 55 -5.03 9.42 13.20
N ARG A 56 -6.03 8.53 13.34
CA ARG A 56 -5.79 7.12 13.62
C ARG A 56 -5.15 6.39 12.43
N GLN A 57 -5.63 6.65 11.22
CA GLN A 57 -5.07 6.05 10.01
C GLN A 57 -3.62 6.49 9.77
N ASP A 58 -3.31 7.77 9.98
CA ASP A 58 -1.95 8.31 9.86
C ASP A 58 -0.98 7.63 10.83
N GLY A 59 -1.40 7.43 12.09
CA GLY A 59 -0.59 6.72 13.09
C GLY A 59 -0.30 5.27 12.70
N VAL A 60 -1.31 4.56 12.17
CA VAL A 60 -1.12 3.18 11.66
C VAL A 60 -0.23 3.17 10.43
N ALA A 61 -0.41 4.11 9.50
CA ALA A 61 0.40 4.23 8.29
C ALA A 61 1.87 4.52 8.63
N ALA A 62 2.14 5.37 9.61
CA ALA A 62 3.50 5.66 10.07
C ALA A 62 4.18 4.41 10.67
N ALA A 63 3.47 3.63 11.49
CA ALA A 63 4.00 2.39 12.05
C ALA A 63 4.28 1.34 10.97
N LEU A 64 3.38 1.21 9.99
CA LEU A 64 3.57 0.30 8.86
C LEU A 64 4.77 0.72 8.00
N ALA A 65 4.92 2.01 7.73
CA ALA A 65 6.04 2.54 6.96
C ALA A 65 7.40 2.26 7.63
N GLN A 66 7.47 2.32 8.96
CA GLN A 66 8.69 1.96 9.70
C GLN A 66 9.03 0.48 9.56
N HIS A 67 8.04 -0.40 9.71
CA HIS A 67 8.23 -1.84 9.55
C HIS A 67 8.63 -2.21 8.11
N ASP A 68 8.02 -1.59 7.12
CA ASP A 68 8.36 -1.79 5.71
C ASP A 68 9.78 -1.30 5.42
N TYR A 69 10.20 -0.17 6.02
CA TYR A 69 11.56 0.33 5.90
C TYR A 69 12.59 -0.65 6.47
N GLU A 70 12.36 -1.17 7.68
CA GLU A 70 13.25 -2.14 8.33
C GLU A 70 13.36 -3.43 7.52
N THR A 71 12.21 -3.96 7.07
CA THR A 71 12.16 -5.16 6.24
C THR A 71 12.90 -4.96 4.92
N ASN A 72 12.70 -3.81 4.27
CA ASN A 72 13.35 -3.50 2.99
C ASN A 72 14.86 -3.29 3.15
N ALA A 73 15.31 -2.69 4.26
CA ALA A 73 16.73 -2.56 4.58
C ALA A 73 17.39 -3.92 4.81
N ALA A 74 16.74 -4.82 5.55
CA ALA A 74 17.22 -6.19 5.75
C ALA A 74 17.27 -6.97 4.44
N ALA A 75 16.22 -6.89 3.62
CA ALA A 75 16.16 -7.52 2.30
C ALA A 75 17.28 -7.01 1.37
N LYS A 76 17.60 -5.71 1.42
CA LYS A 76 18.71 -5.14 0.65
C LYS A 76 20.05 -5.78 1.03
N ILE A 77 20.32 -5.96 2.32
CA ILE A 77 21.56 -6.60 2.80
C ILE A 77 21.62 -8.07 2.35
N GLU A 78 20.51 -8.79 2.46
CA GLU A 78 20.42 -10.19 2.01
C GLU A 78 20.69 -10.31 0.51
N ILE A 79 20.09 -9.44 -0.29
CA ILE A 79 20.32 -9.35 -1.74
C ILE A 79 21.79 -9.04 -2.04
N GLU A 80 22.39 -8.06 -1.37
CA GLU A 80 23.81 -7.73 -1.55
C GLU A 80 24.73 -8.92 -1.25
N THR A 81 24.40 -9.68 -0.21
CA THR A 81 25.10 -10.90 0.19
C THR A 81 24.96 -12.00 -0.87
N LEU A 82 23.74 -12.25 -1.34
CA LEU A 82 23.46 -13.19 -2.43
C LEU A 82 24.21 -12.82 -3.72
N MET A 83 24.24 -11.54 -4.07
CA MET A 83 25.00 -11.05 -5.24
C MET A 83 26.51 -11.23 -5.05
N ALA A 84 27.04 -11.04 -3.85
CA ALA A 84 28.46 -11.28 -3.57
C ALA A 84 28.83 -12.75 -3.77
N ILE A 85 28.02 -13.67 -3.23
CA ILE A 85 28.20 -15.12 -3.42
C ILE A 85 28.11 -15.48 -4.90
N ASN A 86 27.12 -14.95 -5.62
CA ASN A 86 26.96 -15.22 -7.06
C ASN A 86 28.18 -14.76 -7.87
N ARG A 87 28.71 -13.56 -7.57
CA ARG A 87 29.95 -13.06 -8.20
C ARG A 87 31.14 -13.98 -7.94
N GLU A 88 31.25 -14.53 -6.73
CA GLU A 88 32.32 -15.45 -6.37
C GLU A 88 32.19 -16.80 -7.10
N GLN A 89 30.96 -17.33 -7.20
CA GLN A 89 30.66 -18.50 -8.02
C GLN A 89 31.05 -18.31 -9.49
N LEU A 90 30.76 -17.14 -10.07
CA LEU A 90 31.15 -16.82 -11.44
C LEU A 90 32.67 -16.81 -11.64
N LYS A 91 33.44 -16.34 -10.66
CA LYS A 91 34.91 -16.40 -10.71
C LYS A 91 35.42 -17.85 -10.69
N MET A 92 34.90 -18.67 -9.78
CA MET A 92 35.27 -20.09 -9.72
C MET A 92 34.94 -20.84 -11.02
N LEU A 93 33.77 -20.57 -11.62
CA LEU A 93 33.40 -21.13 -12.91
C LEU A 93 34.36 -20.70 -14.03
N ALA A 94 34.79 -19.44 -14.04
CA ALA A 94 35.76 -18.95 -15.02
C ALA A 94 37.15 -19.61 -14.85
N GLU A 95 37.59 -19.82 -13.61
CA GLU A 95 38.85 -20.52 -13.32
C GLU A 95 38.81 -21.99 -13.76
N ILE A 96 37.74 -22.73 -13.43
CA ILE A 96 37.55 -24.12 -13.85
C ILE A 96 37.52 -24.23 -15.38
N ARG A 97 36.83 -23.30 -16.06
CA ARG A 97 36.83 -23.27 -17.54
C ARG A 97 38.24 -23.06 -18.10
N THR A 98 39.01 -22.17 -17.47
CA THR A 98 40.37 -21.84 -17.91
C THR A 98 41.32 -23.03 -17.71
N SER A 99 41.25 -23.71 -16.57
CA SER A 99 42.06 -24.91 -16.32
C SER A 99 41.68 -26.06 -17.24
N ALA A 100 40.39 -26.28 -17.49
CA ALA A 100 39.93 -27.29 -18.43
C ALA A 100 40.42 -27.03 -19.86
N VAL A 101 40.44 -25.76 -20.31
CA VAL A 101 40.99 -25.38 -21.63
C VAL A 101 42.51 -25.60 -21.68
N LEU A 102 43.24 -25.27 -20.62
CA LEU A 102 44.68 -25.54 -20.51
C LEU A 102 44.97 -27.03 -20.56
N THR A 103 44.22 -27.86 -19.84
CA THR A 103 44.36 -29.33 -19.88
C THR A 103 44.03 -29.88 -21.27
N ALA A 104 42.98 -29.38 -21.93
CA ALA A 104 42.65 -29.79 -23.31
C ALA A 104 43.77 -29.43 -24.30
N ALA A 105 44.33 -28.22 -24.20
CA ALA A 105 45.44 -27.79 -25.05
C ALA A 105 46.73 -28.58 -24.78
N THR A 106 46.97 -29.01 -23.54
CA THR A 106 48.15 -29.81 -23.17
C THR A 106 48.02 -31.26 -23.66
N GLY A 107 46.82 -31.85 -23.57
CA GLY A 107 46.55 -33.20 -24.08
C GLY A 107 46.62 -33.35 -25.61
N GLU A 108 46.43 -32.26 -26.36
CA GLU A 108 46.56 -32.26 -27.82
C GLU A 108 48.03 -32.16 -28.28
N VAL A 109 48.90 -31.52 -27.48
CA VAL A 109 50.36 -31.47 -27.73
C VAL A 109 51.00 -32.84 -27.52
N ASP A 110 50.55 -33.60 -26.53
CA ASP A 110 51.07 -34.95 -26.26
C ASP A 110 50.61 -35.99 -27.31
N ALA A 111 49.46 -35.77 -27.97
CA ALA A 111 48.95 -36.66 -29.02
C ALA A 111 49.64 -36.48 -30.39
N HIS A 112 50.31 -35.35 -30.63
CA HIS A 112 51.04 -35.07 -31.88
C HIS A 112 52.55 -35.36 -31.79
N GLY A 113 53.02 -35.82 -30.62
CA GLY A 113 54.42 -36.14 -30.33
C GLY A 113 54.75 -37.64 -30.41
N ASP A 114 54.13 -38.44 -31.29
CA ASP A 114 54.61 -39.80 -31.61
C ASP A 114 55.60 -39.75 -32.79
N PRO A 115 56.92 -39.77 -32.56
CA PRO A 115 57.93 -39.97 -33.59
C PRO A 115 57.97 -41.46 -33.95
N ARG A 116 57.25 -41.86 -34.99
CA ARG A 116 57.56 -43.06 -35.78
C ARG A 116 58.17 -42.69 -37.11
#